data_AF-A0A7C0UFQ6-F1
#
_entry.id   AF-A0A7C0UFQ6-F1
#
_cell.length_a   1.000
_cell.length_b   1.000
_cell.length_c   1.000
_cell.angle_alpha   90.00
_cell.angle_beta   90.00
_cell.angle_gamma   90.00
#
_symmetry.space_group_name_H-M   'P 1'
#
loop_
_entity.id
_entity.type
_entity.pdbx_description
1 polymer ?
#
loop_
_entity_poly.entity_id
_entity_poly.type
_entity_poly.pdbx_seq_one_letter_code
_entity_poly.pdbx_strand_id
1 'polypeptide(L)'
;MKHSDFVPLHLHTEYSLLDGAIKIAEVIEKASEFRMPAVAITDHGNLFGTVKFYKAATKAGLKPIIGCEVYVAPESRLKKQQSPDGETAFHLVLLARNHDGYRNLVTLVSRSYLEGFYYKPRIDHDLLEQF
;
A
#
# COMPACT_ATOMS: atom_id res chain seq x y z
N MET A 1 18.76 -20.24 -12.20
CA MET A 1 18.42 -19.25 -13.25
C MET A 1 18.71 -17.85 -12.69
N LYS A 2 19.15 -16.91 -13.53
CA LYS A 2 19.46 -15.53 -13.12
C LYS A 2 18.17 -14.70 -13.06
N HIS A 3 17.87 -14.13 -11.90
CA HIS A 3 16.77 -13.18 -11.71
C HIS A 3 17.16 -11.77 -12.15
N SER A 4 16.17 -10.90 -12.32
CA SER A 4 16.39 -9.45 -12.41
C SER A 4 17.02 -8.90 -11.13
N ASP A 5 17.89 -7.89 -11.27
CA ASP A 5 18.51 -7.16 -10.16
C ASP A 5 17.61 -6.04 -9.61
N PHE A 6 16.36 -5.94 -10.10
CA PHE A 6 15.38 -4.93 -9.71
C PHE A 6 14.04 -5.54 -9.31
N VAL A 7 13.41 -4.98 -8.27
CA VAL A 7 12.07 -5.30 -7.78
C VAL A 7 11.31 -3.99 -7.51
N PRO A 8 10.11 -3.79 -8.09
CA PRO A 8 9.28 -2.63 -7.76
C PRO A 8 8.70 -2.80 -6.35
N LEU A 9 9.01 -1.85 -5.47
CA LEU A 9 8.51 -1.81 -4.09
C LEU A 9 7.38 -0.79 -3.87
N HIS A 10 7.10 0.04 -4.87
CA HIS A 10 5.99 0.98 -4.90
C HIS A 10 5.25 0.76 -6.22
N LEU A 11 4.09 0.10 -6.14
CA LEU A 11 3.30 -0.29 -7.30
C LEU A 11 1.81 -0.24 -6.97
N HIS A 12 1.07 0.47 -7.82
CA HIS A 12 -0.38 0.60 -7.77
C HIS A 12 -1.04 -0.38 -8.72
N THR A 13 -2.12 -1.00 -8.28
CA THR A 13 -2.97 -1.90 -9.06
C THR A 13 -4.32 -1.27 -9.33
N GLU A 14 -5.20 -1.98 -10.02
CA GLU A 14 -6.63 -1.66 -10.20
C GLU A 14 -7.39 -1.36 -8.89
N TYR A 15 -6.82 -1.64 -7.72
CA TYR A 15 -7.39 -1.32 -6.41
C TYR A 15 -7.00 0.06 -5.87
N SER A 16 -6.10 0.78 -6.53
CA SER A 16 -6.01 2.24 -6.41
C SER A 16 -7.11 2.86 -7.28
N LEU A 17 -8.34 2.87 -6.76
CA LEU A 17 -9.56 3.00 -7.58
C LEU A 17 -9.67 4.26 -8.46
N LEU A 18 -8.89 5.31 -8.20
CA LEU A 18 -8.98 6.59 -8.92
C LEU A 18 -7.94 6.76 -10.02
N ASP A 19 -6.80 6.08 -9.95
CA ASP A 19 -5.64 6.27 -10.84
C ASP A 19 -4.85 4.98 -11.15
N GLY A 20 -5.12 3.89 -10.44
CA GLY A 20 -4.57 2.57 -10.69
C GLY A 20 -5.15 1.93 -11.94
N ALA A 21 -4.31 1.78 -12.97
CA ALA A 21 -4.74 1.26 -14.28
C ALA A 21 -4.44 -0.23 -14.50
N ILE A 22 -3.50 -0.81 -13.76
CA ILE A 22 -2.92 -2.13 -14.09
C ILE A 22 -3.61 -3.23 -13.28
N LYS A 23 -4.14 -4.25 -13.95
CA LYS A 23 -4.78 -5.38 -13.26
C LYS A 23 -3.74 -6.24 -12.58
N ILE A 24 -4.12 -6.87 -11.45
CA ILE A 24 -3.20 -7.76 -10.71
C ILE A 24 -2.64 -8.85 -11.61
N ALA A 25 -3.45 -9.47 -12.48
CA ALA A 25 -2.97 -10.53 -13.37
C ALA A 25 -1.86 -10.06 -14.31
N GLU A 26 -1.99 -8.85 -14.86
CA GLU A 26 -1.02 -8.24 -15.79
C GLU A 26 0.27 -7.85 -15.06
N VAL A 27 0.19 -7.36 -13.82
CA VAL A 27 1.36 -7.12 -12.96
C VAL A 27 2.17 -8.41 -12.77
N ILE A 28 1.48 -9.51 -12.44
CA ILE A 28 2.12 -10.81 -12.18
C ILE A 28 2.72 -11.41 -13.45
N GLU A 29 2.03 -11.28 -14.59
CA GLU A 29 2.54 -11.70 -15.89
C GLU A 29 3.83 -10.94 -16.24
N LYS A 30 3.82 -9.60 -16.12
CA LYS A 30 5.00 -8.76 -16.42
C LYS A 30 6.17 -9.01 -15.48
N ALA A 31 5.91 -9.16 -14.18
CA ALA A 31 6.96 -9.51 -13.22
C ALA A 31 7.62 -10.86 -13.56
N SER A 32 6.83 -11.85 -14.01
CA SER A 32 7.32 -13.15 -14.45
C SER A 32 8.13 -13.05 -15.74
N GLU A 33 7.64 -12.31 -16.74
CA GLU A 33 8.32 -12.04 -18.02
C GLU A 33 9.71 -11.41 -17.77
N PHE A 34 9.78 -10.44 -16.86
CA PHE A 34 11.03 -9.78 -16.48
C PHE A 34 11.89 -10.59 -15.50
N ARG A 35 11.48 -11.81 -15.14
CA ARG A 35 12.20 -12.69 -14.20
C ARG A 35 12.49 -12.00 -12.86
N MET A 36 11.56 -11.18 -12.38
CA MET A 36 11.66 -10.56 -11.07
C MET A 36 11.50 -11.62 -9.97
N PRO A 37 12.27 -11.56 -8.88
CA PRO A 37 12.13 -12.52 -7.79
C PRO A 37 10.93 -12.21 -6.86
N ALA A 38 10.44 -10.98 -6.90
CA ALA A 38 9.40 -10.46 -6.02
C ALA A 38 8.63 -9.33 -6.70
N VAL A 39 7.46 -8.99 -6.14
CA VAL A 39 6.65 -7.85 -6.56
C VAL A 39 5.87 -7.31 -5.37
N ALA A 40 5.77 -5.99 -5.24
CA ALA A 40 4.99 -5.34 -4.20
C ALA A 40 3.59 -4.89 -4.69
N ILE A 41 2.68 -4.75 -3.73
CA ILE A 41 1.41 -4.03 -3.88
C ILE A 41 1.37 -2.94 -2.82
N THR A 42 1.17 -1.68 -3.22
CA THR A 42 1.15 -0.51 -2.33
C THR A 42 0.05 0.45 -2.77
N ASP A 43 -1.18 -0.05 -2.85
CA ASP A 43 -2.33 0.76 -3.30
C ASP A 43 -2.62 1.95 -2.38
N HIS A 44 -3.29 2.97 -2.93
CA HIS A 44 -3.59 4.20 -2.21
C HIS A 44 -4.54 4.00 -1.04
N GLY A 45 -4.01 4.12 0.17
CA GLY A 45 -4.77 4.16 1.43
C GLY A 45 -5.64 2.94 1.69
N ASN A 46 -5.41 1.82 1.02
CA ASN A 46 -6.26 0.63 1.11
C ASN A 46 -5.49 -0.68 0.90
N LEU A 47 -6.13 -1.79 1.28
CA LEU A 47 -5.59 -3.15 1.15
C LEU A 47 -6.52 -4.09 0.35
N PHE A 48 -7.43 -3.53 -0.46
CA PHE A 48 -8.53 -4.29 -1.08
C PHE A 48 -8.05 -5.43 -1.97
N GLY A 49 -6.98 -5.19 -2.74
CA GLY A 49 -6.39 -6.18 -3.65
C GLY A 49 -5.52 -7.24 -2.99
N THR A 50 -5.17 -7.09 -1.71
CA THR A 50 -4.10 -7.85 -1.04
C THR A 50 -4.23 -9.36 -1.17
N VAL A 51 -5.41 -9.92 -0.87
CA VAL A 51 -5.61 -11.39 -0.90
C VAL A 51 -5.55 -11.93 -2.33
N LYS A 52 -6.13 -11.20 -3.29
CA LYS A 52 -6.09 -11.56 -4.72
C LYS A 52 -4.66 -11.53 -5.24
N PHE A 53 -3.91 -10.47 -4.91
CA PHE A 53 -2.50 -10.30 -5.25
C PHE A 53 -1.63 -11.40 -4.66
N TYR A 54 -1.74 -11.64 -3.35
CA TYR A 54 -0.94 -12.66 -2.65
C TYR A 54 -1.09 -14.04 -3.29
N LYS A 55 -2.34 -14.45 -3.57
CA LYS A 55 -2.64 -15.73 -4.21
C LYS A 55 -2.08 -15.81 -5.64
N ALA A 56 -2.23 -14.74 -6.42
CA ALA A 56 -1.73 -14.69 -7.80
C ALA A 56 -0.20 -14.73 -7.87
N ALA A 57 0.49 -13.91 -7.08
CA ALA A 57 1.95 -13.88 -7.01
C ALA A 57 2.53 -15.22 -6.56
N THR A 58 1.99 -15.78 -5.47
CA THR A 58 2.44 -17.08 -4.94
C THR A 58 2.27 -18.20 -5.98
N LYS A 59 1.13 -18.22 -6.69
CA LYS A 59 0.87 -19.21 -7.76
C LYS A 59 1.86 -19.08 -8.91
N ALA A 60 2.32 -17.87 -9.22
CA ALA A 60 3.32 -17.60 -10.25
C ALA A 60 4.78 -17.82 -9.78
N GLY A 61 5.00 -18.21 -8.51
CA GLY A 61 6.34 -18.38 -7.95
C GLY A 61 7.06 -17.07 -7.63
N LEU A 62 6.36 -15.93 -7.64
CA LEU A 62 6.89 -14.64 -7.23
C LEU A 62 6.70 -14.46 -5.72
N LYS A 63 7.68 -13.86 -5.04
CA LYS A 63 7.51 -13.46 -3.64
C LYS A 63 6.59 -12.22 -3.55
N PRO A 64 5.39 -12.31 -2.96
CA PRO A 64 4.55 -11.13 -2.74
C PRO A 64 5.14 -10.28 -1.61
N ILE A 65 5.17 -8.96 -1.82
CA ILE A 65 5.47 -7.97 -0.78
C ILE A 65 4.20 -7.14 -0.56
N ILE A 66 3.65 -7.21 0.64
CA ILE A 66 2.41 -6.51 0.98
C ILE A 66 2.76 -5.15 1.57
N GLY A 67 2.14 -4.09 1.05
CA GLY A 67 2.29 -2.74 1.55
C GLY A 67 1.05 -1.90 1.27
N CYS A 68 1.16 -0.61 1.59
CA CYS A 68 0.13 0.40 1.36
C CYS A 68 0.82 1.75 1.23
N GLU A 69 0.42 2.56 0.27
CA GLU A 69 0.76 3.98 0.27
C GLU A 69 -0.31 4.70 1.09
N VAL A 70 -0.02 4.93 2.36
CA VAL A 70 -0.95 5.57 3.30
C VAL A 70 -0.93 7.08 3.11
N TYR A 71 -2.07 7.70 3.41
CA TYR A 71 -2.17 9.15 3.52
C TYR A 71 -1.86 9.56 4.95
N VAL A 72 -0.94 10.49 5.17
CA VAL A 72 -0.54 11.01 6.48
C VAL A 72 -1.06 12.43 6.64
N ALA A 73 -1.86 12.70 7.67
CA ALA A 73 -2.33 14.04 7.96
C ALA A 73 -1.14 14.96 8.34
N PRO A 74 -1.15 16.26 7.94
CA PRO A 74 -0.07 17.19 8.29
C PRO A 74 0.12 17.38 9.81
N GLU A 75 -0.96 17.22 10.57
CA GLU A 75 -0.96 17.25 12.03
C GLU A 75 -1.65 15.98 12.55
N SER A 76 -2.87 16.10 13.09
CA SER A 76 -3.65 14.96 13.57
C SER A 76 -4.64 14.46 12.51
N ARG A 77 -4.81 13.14 12.42
CA ARG A 77 -5.83 12.49 11.58
C ARG A 77 -7.26 12.92 11.96
N LEU A 78 -7.46 13.37 13.20
CA LEU A 78 -8.75 13.81 13.73
C LEU A 78 -9.11 15.25 13.31
N LYS A 79 -8.14 16.04 12.82
CA LYS A 79 -8.38 17.41 12.35
C LYS A 79 -8.87 17.41 10.90
N LYS A 80 -10.00 18.05 10.66
CA LYS A 80 -10.61 18.25 9.32
C LYS A 80 -10.40 19.68 8.83
N GLN A 81 -9.14 20.10 8.80
CA GLN A 81 -8.72 21.41 8.33
C GLN A 81 -7.54 21.24 7.38
N GLN A 82 -7.45 22.12 6.39
CA GLN A 82 -6.26 22.24 5.56
C GLN A 82 -5.10 22.80 6.40
N SER A 83 -3.90 22.32 6.14
CA SER A 83 -2.68 22.98 6.63
C SER A 83 -2.57 24.41 6.08
N PRO A 84 -1.72 25.28 6.64
CA PRO A 84 -1.48 26.62 6.10
C PRO A 84 -1.10 26.63 4.62
N ASP A 85 -0.47 25.56 4.13
CA ASP A 85 -0.04 25.38 2.75
C ASP A 85 -1.15 24.76 1.85
N GLY A 86 -2.36 24.55 2.38
CA GLY A 86 -3.49 23.97 1.66
C GLY A 86 -3.50 22.44 1.61
N GLU A 87 -2.40 21.78 1.99
CA GLU A 87 -2.28 20.32 1.98
C GLU A 87 -3.19 19.67 3.03
N THR A 88 -3.81 18.56 2.66
CA THR A 88 -4.70 17.78 3.54
C THR A 88 -4.15 16.40 3.90
N ALA A 89 -3.17 15.91 3.13
CA ALA A 89 -2.45 14.67 3.38
C ALA A 89 -1.15 14.60 2.56
N PHE A 90 -0.15 13.91 3.10
CA PHE A 90 1.06 13.48 2.39
C PHE A 90 1.03 11.97 2.13
N HIS A 91 1.83 11.49 1.18
CA HIS A 91 1.94 10.06 0.90
C HIS A 91 3.11 9.44 1.67
N LEU A 92 2.91 8.22 2.18
CA LEU A 92 3.97 7.42 2.81
C LEU A 92 3.81 5.95 2.42
N VAL A 93 4.86 5.35 1.88
CA VAL A 93 4.87 3.92 1.55
C VAL A 93 5.28 3.10 2.77
N LEU A 94 4.43 2.16 3.16
CA LEU A 94 4.70 1.20 4.23
C LEU A 94 4.72 -0.22 3.66
N LEU A 95 5.73 -1.02 4.04
CA LEU A 95 5.89 -2.41 3.64
C LEU A 95 5.87 -3.33 4.87
N ALA A 96 5.03 -4.36 4.83
CA ALA A 96 4.96 -5.36 5.89
C ALA A 96 6.12 -6.36 5.76
N ARG A 97 7.09 -6.28 6.69
CA ARG A 97 8.24 -7.21 6.73
C ARG A 97 7.85 -8.63 7.17
N ASN A 98 6.86 -8.75 8.05
CA ASN A 98 6.45 -9.99 8.69
C ASN A 98 4.93 -9.99 8.97
N HIS A 99 4.44 -11.03 9.63
CA HIS A 99 3.02 -11.17 9.95
C HIS A 99 2.51 -10.06 10.88
N ASP A 100 3.30 -9.66 11.89
CA ASP A 100 2.94 -8.57 12.79
C ASP A 100 2.84 -7.24 12.04
N GLY A 101 3.80 -6.95 11.16
CA GLY A 101 3.75 -5.79 10.26
C GLY A 101 2.50 -5.79 9.36
N TYR A 102 2.06 -6.96 8.88
CA TYR A 102 0.81 -7.07 8.13
C TYR A 102 -0.42 -6.76 9.01
N ARG A 103 -0.45 -7.26 10.25
CA ARG A 103 -1.53 -6.97 11.21
C ARG A 103 -1.56 -5.47 11.54
N ASN A 104 -0.41 -4.86 11.77
CA ASN A 104 -0.28 -3.43 12.02
C ASN A 104 -0.79 -2.62 10.81
N LEU A 105 -0.42 -3.02 9.59
CA LEU A 105 -0.90 -2.38 8.35
C LEU A 105 -2.42 -2.46 8.21
N VAL A 106 -3.02 -3.62 8.51
CA VAL A 106 -4.48 -3.79 8.54
C VAL A 106 -5.11 -2.83 9.54
N THR A 107 -4.57 -2.75 10.77
CA THR A 107 -5.08 -1.85 11.80
C THR A 107 -4.94 -0.38 11.41
N LEU A 108 -3.78 0.04 10.89
CA LEU A 108 -3.53 1.41 10.41
C LEU A 108 -4.54 1.82 9.35
N VAL A 109 -4.72 0.98 8.32
CA VAL A 109 -5.67 1.25 7.23
C VAL A 109 -7.10 1.27 7.76
N SER A 110 -7.51 0.32 8.62
CA SER A 110 -8.84 0.37 9.24
C SER A 110 -9.09 1.66 10.03
N ARG A 111 -8.14 2.09 10.87
CA ARG A 111 -8.27 3.33 11.66
C ARG A 111 -8.24 4.57 10.78
N SER A 112 -7.53 4.55 9.66
CA SER A 112 -7.54 5.65 8.69
C SER A 112 -8.93 5.90 8.08
N TYR A 113 -9.71 4.83 7.85
CA TYR A 113 -11.09 4.92 7.38
C TYR A 113 -12.08 5.27 8.51
N LEU A 114 -11.90 4.70 9.70
CA LEU A 114 -12.86 4.87 10.81
C LEU A 114 -12.68 6.19 11.57
N GLU A 115 -11.44 6.66 11.73
CA GLU A 115 -11.09 7.82 12.57
C GLU A 115 -10.57 9.00 11.75
N GLY A 116 -9.73 8.72 10.75
CA GLY A 116 -8.95 9.74 10.04
C GLY A 116 -9.53 10.25 8.73
N PHE A 117 -10.73 9.80 8.37
CA PHE A 117 -11.31 10.10 7.06
C PHE A 117 -11.73 11.57 6.96
N TYR A 118 -11.14 12.26 5.98
CA TYR A 118 -11.55 13.59 5.55
C TYR A 118 -11.88 13.58 4.04
N TYR A 119 -10.92 13.90 3.17
CA TYR A 119 -11.03 13.66 1.72
C TYR A 119 -10.47 12.28 1.33
N LYS A 120 -9.49 11.80 2.10
CA LYS A 120 -8.82 10.51 1.97
C LYS A 120 -8.80 9.83 3.36
N PRO A 121 -8.64 8.50 3.43
CA PRO A 121 -8.44 7.79 4.70
C PRO A 121 -7.02 8.05 5.21
N ARG A 122 -6.86 8.89 6.26
CA ARG A 122 -5.54 9.36 6.73
C ARG A 122 -5.14 8.75 8.06
N ILE A 123 -3.85 8.50 8.24
CA ILE A 123 -3.21 8.25 9.54
C ILE A 123 -2.51 9.52 10.03
N ASP A 124 -1.86 9.46 11.20
CA ASP A 124 -0.91 10.45 11.70
C ASP A 124 0.30 9.74 12.35
N HIS A 125 1.34 10.50 12.68
CA HIS A 125 2.56 9.96 13.29
C HIS A 125 2.27 9.33 14.66
N ASP A 126 1.41 9.93 15.48
CA ASP A 126 0.99 9.38 16.78
C ASP A 126 0.36 7.99 16.66
N LEU A 127 -0.40 7.74 15.59
CA LEU A 127 -0.96 6.42 15.30
C LEU A 127 0.12 5.45 14.80
N LEU A 128 1.03 5.93 13.95
CA LEU A 128 2.10 5.11 13.39
C LEU A 128 3.09 4.62 14.47
N GLU A 129 3.41 5.45 15.46
CA GLU A 129 4.31 5.11 16.57
C GLU A 129 3.80 4.01 17.51
N GLN A 130 2.51 3.65 17.43
CA GLN A 130 1.93 2.57 18.25
C GLN A 130 2.33 1.15 17.78
N PHE A 131 3.08 1.04 16.68
CA PHE A 131 3.33 -0.21 15.95
C PHE A 131 4.79 -0.35 15.50
#